data_AF-A0A963NPL0-F1
#
_entry.id   AF-A0A963NPL0-F1
#
_cell.length_a   1.000
_cell.length_b   1.000
_cell.length_c   1.000
_cell.angle_alpha   90.00
_cell.angle_beta   90.00
_cell.angle_gamma   90.00
#
_symmetry.space_group_name_H-M   'P 1'
#
loop_
_entity.id
_entity.type
_entity.pdbx_description
1 polymer ?
#
loop_
_entity_poly.entity_id
_entity_poly.type
_entity_poly.pdbx_seq_one_letter_code
_entity_poly.pdbx_strand_id
1 'polypeptide(L)'
;MLPNARHLILNLLLGAGGQALSARTAVAACALFGLRENSVRVALTRLAAAGMVESVGRGSYRLGPRASGLAAEVALWRGAGTRLGDWQGAWVAVFTPPRAPAGAGRAANPAAARAARRTRERALGLPGLRELDRGLHLRPDNLAGSAAAVRERLARLG
;
A
#
# COMPACT_ATOMS: atom_id res chain seq x y z
N MET A 1 -5.57 9.71 -18.60
CA MET A 1 -5.23 10.30 -17.28
C MET A 1 -3.72 10.25 -17.13
N LEU A 2 -3.02 11.40 -17.08
CA LEU A 2 -1.57 11.40 -16.83
C LEU A 2 -1.29 10.80 -15.44
N PRO A 3 -0.29 9.92 -15.30
CA PRO A 3 0.07 9.36 -14.00
C PRO A 3 0.43 10.47 -13.00
N ASN A 4 -0.11 10.41 -11.78
CA ASN A 4 0.32 11.32 -10.71
C ASN A 4 1.79 11.01 -10.38
N ALA A 5 2.66 12.04 -10.36
CA ALA A 5 4.08 11.91 -10.04
C ALA A 5 4.34 11.10 -8.77
N ARG A 6 3.52 11.29 -7.73
CA ARG A 6 3.60 10.52 -6.48
C ARG A 6 3.45 9.02 -6.72
N HIS A 7 2.42 8.60 -7.46
CA HIS A 7 2.15 7.19 -7.71
C HIS A 7 3.22 6.58 -8.61
N LEU A 8 3.64 7.32 -9.64
CA LEU A 8 4.67 6.85 -10.56
C LEU A 8 6.01 6.63 -9.86
N ILE A 9 6.46 7.58 -9.03
CA ILE A 9 7.69 7.44 -8.24
C ILE A 9 7.63 6.20 -7.33
N LEU A 10 6.52 6.01 -6.62
CA LEU A 10 6.35 4.85 -5.75
C LEU A 10 6.36 3.54 -6.56
N ASN A 11 5.72 3.49 -7.72
CA ASN A 11 5.73 2.32 -8.60
C ASN A 11 7.14 2.02 -9.14
N LEU A 12 7.92 3.04 -9.51
CA LEU A 12 9.32 2.86 -9.93
C LEU A 12 10.17 2.28 -8.80
N LEU A 13 10.01 2.78 -7.58
CA LEU A 13 10.72 2.29 -6.40
C LEU A 13 10.28 0.87 -5.99
N LEU A 14 8.99 0.53 -6.15
CA LEU A 14 8.47 -0.83 -6.00
C LEU A 14 9.07 -1.76 -7.06
N GLY A 15 9.17 -1.28 -8.31
CA GLY A 15 9.85 -1.94 -9.42
C GLY A 15 11.31 -2.28 -9.08
N ALA A 16 12.03 -1.30 -8.53
CA ALA A 16 13.45 -1.38 -8.20
C ALA A 16 13.79 -2.37 -7.07
N GLY A 17 12.80 -2.95 -6.38
CA GLY A 17 13.02 -4.09 -5.48
C GLY A 17 13.96 -3.81 -4.30
N GLY A 18 13.96 -2.58 -3.78
CA GLY A 18 14.83 -2.17 -2.66
C GLY A 18 16.11 -1.45 -3.09
N GLN A 19 16.41 -1.38 -4.38
CA GLN A 19 17.51 -0.56 -4.90
C GLN A 19 17.19 0.94 -4.78
N ALA A 20 18.23 1.75 -4.57
CA ALA A 20 18.08 3.20 -4.53
C ALA A 20 17.88 3.76 -5.94
N LEU A 21 16.88 4.62 -6.10
CA LEU A 21 16.58 5.36 -7.32
C LEU A 21 17.13 6.78 -7.22
N SER A 22 17.98 7.16 -8.16
CA SER A 22 18.48 8.55 -8.22
C SER A 22 17.36 9.51 -8.66
N ALA A 23 17.41 10.76 -8.18
CA ALA A 23 16.51 11.82 -8.60
C ALA A 23 16.55 12.03 -10.11
N ARG A 24 17.74 11.95 -10.71
CA ARG A 24 17.93 12.06 -12.17
C ARG A 24 17.19 10.94 -12.89
N THR A 25 17.34 9.69 -12.45
CA THR A 25 16.63 8.54 -13.04
C THR A 25 15.13 8.66 -12.85
N ALA A 26 14.66 9.11 -11.68
CA ALA A 26 13.25 9.34 -11.42
C ALA A 26 12.66 10.41 -12.36
N VAL A 27 13.37 11.52 -12.57
CA VAL A 27 12.98 12.58 -13.51
C VAL A 27 12.94 12.07 -14.94
N ALA A 28 13.99 11.37 -15.39
CA ALA A 28 14.04 10.80 -16.73
C ALA A 28 12.89 9.81 -16.98
N ALA A 29 12.65 8.89 -16.04
CA ALA A 29 11.56 7.94 -16.13
C ALA A 29 10.18 8.63 -16.12
N CYS A 30 9.96 9.64 -15.27
CA CYS A 30 8.71 10.38 -15.22
C CYS A 30 8.48 11.24 -16.47
N ALA A 31 9.54 11.74 -17.11
CA ALA A 31 9.45 12.49 -18.35
C ALA A 31 8.88 11.64 -19.51
N LEU A 32 9.13 10.33 -19.52
CA LEU A 32 8.50 9.39 -20.47
C LEU A 32 6.97 9.37 -20.36
N PHE A 33 6.43 9.77 -19.20
CA PHE A 33 4.99 9.87 -18.96
C PHE A 33 4.46 11.31 -19.03
N GLY A 34 5.25 12.25 -19.56
CA GLY A 34 4.87 13.65 -19.73
C GLY A 34 4.90 14.50 -18.45
N LEU A 35 5.56 14.03 -17.39
CA LEU A 35 5.68 14.79 -16.14
C LEU A 35 6.87 15.74 -16.17
N ARG A 36 6.63 16.98 -15.70
CA ARG A 36 7.66 18.02 -15.58
C ARG A 36 8.62 17.71 -14.44
N GLU A 37 9.89 17.99 -14.64
CA GLU A 37 10.95 17.78 -13.64
C GLU A 37 10.63 18.41 -12.27
N ASN A 38 10.18 19.67 -12.25
CA ASN A 38 9.82 20.36 -11.00
C ASN A 38 8.75 19.61 -10.22
N SER A 39 7.75 19.03 -10.91
CA SER A 39 6.70 18.24 -10.28
C SER A 39 7.26 16.97 -9.63
N VAL A 40 8.25 16.33 -10.26
CA VAL A 40 8.89 15.11 -9.75
C VAL A 40 9.73 15.44 -8.51
N ARG A 41 10.53 16.51 -8.54
CA ARG A 41 11.35 16.94 -7.39
C ARG A 41 10.50 17.36 -6.19
N VAL A 42 9.40 18.09 -6.41
CA VAL A 42 8.42 18.43 -5.36
C VAL A 42 7.72 17.18 -4.83
N ALA A 43 7.40 16.22 -5.69
CA ALA A 43 6.82 14.95 -5.25
C ALA A 43 7.80 14.15 -4.38
N LEU A 44 9.08 14.04 -4.76
CA LEU A 44 10.12 13.35 -3.98
C LEU A 44 10.29 13.96 -2.58
N THR A 45 10.38 15.29 -2.49
CA THR A 45 10.49 16.00 -1.20
C THR A 45 9.25 15.79 -0.32
N ARG A 46 8.04 15.86 -0.87
CA ARG A 46 6.79 15.56 -0.15
C ARG A 46 6.70 14.10 0.30
N LEU A 47 7.13 13.17 -0.55
CA LEU A 47 7.19 11.75 -0.22
C LEU A 47 8.18 11.47 0.91
N ALA A 48 9.32 12.17 0.92
CA ALA A 48 10.34 12.05 1.96
C ALA A 48 9.83 12.60 3.29
N ALA A 49 9.22 13.79 3.28
CA ALA A 49 8.59 14.38 4.46
C ALA A 49 7.47 13.50 5.05
N ALA A 50 6.76 12.76 4.20
CA ALA A 50 5.73 11.82 4.63
C ALA A 50 6.27 10.44 5.08
N GLY A 51 7.59 10.21 5.00
CA GLY A 51 8.26 8.95 5.36
C GLY A 51 8.02 7.79 4.38
N MET A 52 7.50 8.06 3.19
CA MET A 52 7.26 7.04 2.16
C MET A 52 8.52 6.72 1.34
N VAL A 53 9.45 7.68 1.26
CA VAL A 53 10.78 7.47 0.70
C VAL A 53 11.81 8.02 1.67
N GLU A 54 13.03 7.50 1.63
CA GLU A 54 14.14 7.98 2.43
C GLU A 54 15.37 8.20 1.54
N SER A 55 16.23 9.14 1.93
CA SER A 55 17.45 9.46 1.19
C SER A 55 18.59 8.56 1.65
N VAL A 56 19.19 7.80 0.73
CA VAL A 56 20.29 6.85 1.00
C VAL A 56 21.66 7.43 0.61
N GLY A 57 21.66 8.60 -0.03
CA GLY A 57 22.86 9.30 -0.47
C GLY A 57 22.48 10.63 -1.14
N ARG A 58 23.45 11.29 -1.77
CA ARG A 58 23.19 12.57 -2.48
C ARG A 58 22.23 12.35 -3.65
N GLY A 59 20.97 12.69 -3.44
CA GLY A 59 19.93 12.60 -4.48
C GLY A 59 19.50 11.19 -4.82
N SER A 60 19.74 10.21 -3.95
CA SER A 60 19.30 8.82 -4.14
C SER A 60 18.27 8.45 -3.09
N TYR A 61 17.13 7.92 -3.53
CA TYR A 61 15.97 7.63 -2.71
C TYR A 61 15.63 6.13 -2.73
N ARG A 62 15.21 5.57 -1.60
CA ARG A 62 14.60 4.23 -1.52
C ARG A 62 13.23 4.31 -0.83
N LEU A 63 12.46 3.23 -0.86
CA LEU A 63 11.20 3.16 -0.10
C LEU A 63 11.48 3.27 1.39
N GLY A 64 10.78 4.21 2.04
CA GLY A 64 10.89 4.43 3.46
C GLY A 64 10.02 3.45 4.27
N PRO A 65 10.13 3.46 5.61
CA PRO A 65 9.45 2.52 6.49
C PRO A 65 7.93 2.50 6.35
N ARG A 66 7.30 3.62 5.97
CA ARG A 66 5.84 3.68 5.77
C ARG A 66 5.37 3.04 4.46
N ALA A 67 6.27 2.86 3.49
CA ALA A 67 5.95 2.25 2.20
C ALA A 67 6.43 0.80 2.10
N SER A 68 7.29 0.34 3.02
CA SER A 68 7.87 -1.01 3.00
C SER A 68 6.83 -2.12 3.18
N GLY A 69 5.82 -1.93 4.03
CA GLY A 69 4.74 -2.90 4.22
C GLY A 69 3.94 -3.15 2.94
N LEU A 70 3.57 -2.08 2.24
CA LEU A 70 2.94 -2.16 0.92
C LEU A 70 3.89 -2.77 -0.13
N ALA A 71 5.18 -2.47 -0.05
CA ALA A 71 6.16 -2.99 -0.97
C ALA A 71 6.36 -4.50 -0.86
N ALA A 72 6.46 -4.99 0.36
CA ALA A 72 6.48 -6.42 0.65
C ALA A 72 5.21 -7.10 0.11
N GLU A 73 4.06 -6.45 0.27
CA GLU A 73 2.78 -6.97 -0.21
C GLU A 73 2.71 -7.09 -1.73
N VAL A 74 3.13 -6.06 -2.44
CA VAL A 74 3.18 -6.06 -3.91
C VAL A 74 4.26 -7.02 -4.42
N ALA A 75 5.37 -7.17 -3.70
CA ALA A 75 6.40 -8.16 -4.05
C ALA A 75 5.86 -9.59 -3.97
N LEU A 76 4.98 -9.89 -2.99
CA LEU A 76 4.31 -11.19 -2.89
C LEU A 76 3.43 -11.50 -4.11
N TRP A 77 2.96 -10.49 -4.85
CA TRP A 77 2.20 -10.73 -6.08
C TRP A 77 3.06 -11.26 -7.23
N ARG A 78 4.36 -10.92 -7.28
CA ARG A 78 5.28 -11.45 -8.29
C ARG A 78 5.42 -12.98 -8.20
N GLY A 79 5.21 -13.55 -7.02
CA GLY A 79 5.17 -14.99 -6.76
C GLY A 79 3.76 -15.52 -6.43
N ALA A 80 2.69 -14.81 -6.79
CA ALA A 80 1.33 -15.23 -6.44
C ALA A 80 0.98 -16.61 -7.03
N GLY A 81 1.49 -16.92 -8.23
CA GLY A 81 1.25 -18.20 -8.90
C GLY A 81 1.69 -19.42 -8.09
N THR A 82 2.79 -19.32 -7.33
CA THR A 82 3.30 -20.43 -6.51
C THR A 82 2.62 -20.54 -5.15
N ARG A 83 1.77 -19.57 -4.80
CA ARG A 83 1.06 -19.51 -3.51
C ARG A 83 -0.41 -19.90 -3.64
N LEU A 84 -0.90 -20.07 -4.85
CA LEU A 84 -2.24 -20.57 -5.13
C LEU A 84 -2.22 -22.09 -4.95
N GLY A 85 -3.05 -22.58 -4.04
CA GLY A 85 -3.34 -24.01 -3.89
C GLY A 85 -4.78 -24.30 -4.31
N ASP A 86 -5.10 -25.60 -4.41
CA ASP A 86 -6.48 -26.03 -4.65
C ASP A 86 -7.39 -25.62 -3.50
N TRP A 87 -8.55 -25.08 -3.85
CA TRP A 87 -9.51 -24.61 -2.87
C TRP A 87 -10.32 -25.78 -2.31
N GLN A 88 -10.18 -26.06 -1.01
CA GLN A 88 -10.83 -27.18 -0.32
C GLN A 88 -12.19 -26.80 0.32
N GLY A 89 -12.85 -25.74 -0.16
CA GLY A 89 -14.12 -25.26 0.40
C GLY A 89 -14.01 -24.36 1.64
N ALA A 90 -12.80 -24.16 2.18
CA ALA A 90 -12.57 -23.30 3.35
C ALA A 90 -12.55 -21.81 3.00
N TRP A 91 -13.01 -20.96 3.92
CA TRP A 91 -13.06 -19.50 3.74
C TRP A 91 -12.32 -18.79 4.87
N VAL A 92 -11.65 -17.69 4.53
CA VAL A 92 -11.09 -16.76 5.51
C VAL A 92 -12.03 -15.57 5.64
N ALA A 93 -12.46 -15.30 6.87
CA ALA A 93 -13.31 -14.17 7.21
C ALA A 93 -12.56 -13.14 8.06
N VAL A 94 -12.78 -11.86 7.76
CA VAL A 94 -12.28 -10.74 8.54
C VAL A 94 -13.46 -9.87 8.94
N PHE A 95 -13.74 -9.84 10.24
CA PHE A 95 -14.77 -8.97 10.79
C PHE A 95 -14.16 -7.66 11.29
N THR A 96 -14.73 -6.58 10.80
CA THR A 96 -14.46 -5.21 11.16
C THR A 96 -15.67 -4.68 11.91
N PRO A 97 -15.64 -4.56 13.25
CA PRO A 97 -16.71 -3.84 13.90
C PRO A 97 -16.67 -2.37 13.44
N PRO A 98 -17.84 -1.75 13.16
CA PRO A 98 -17.91 -0.32 12.99
C PRO A 98 -17.30 0.35 14.22
N ARG A 99 -16.41 1.33 14.02
CA ARG A 99 -15.90 2.11 15.16
C ARG A 99 -17.11 2.78 15.82
N ALA A 100 -17.28 2.55 17.13
CA ALA A 100 -18.21 3.33 17.93
C ALA A 100 -17.94 4.83 17.68
N PRO A 101 -18.98 5.68 17.63
CA PRO A 101 -18.77 7.12 17.56
C PRO A 101 -17.83 7.49 18.70
N ALA A 102 -16.70 8.12 18.36
CA ALA A 102 -15.72 8.54 19.34
C ALA A 102 -16.46 9.32 20.43
N GLY A 103 -16.53 8.76 21.65
CA GLY A 103 -17.12 9.43 22.79
C GLY A 103 -16.53 10.83 22.88
N ALA A 104 -17.42 11.82 22.96
CA ALA A 104 -17.34 13.27 23.22
C ALA A 104 -16.01 13.97 23.63
N GLY A 105 -14.82 13.51 23.22
CA GLY A 105 -13.52 14.03 23.68
C GLY A 105 -12.59 14.54 22.58
N ARG A 106 -12.83 14.18 21.31
CA ARG A 106 -12.16 14.78 20.16
C ARG A 106 -12.99 14.51 18.93
N ALA A 107 -13.66 15.53 18.39
CA ALA A 107 -14.36 15.42 17.12
C ALA A 107 -13.35 14.92 16.08
N ALA A 108 -13.41 13.63 15.74
CA ALA A 108 -12.52 13.05 14.76
C ALA A 108 -12.78 13.76 13.43
N ASN A 109 -11.78 14.48 12.92
CA ASN A 109 -11.89 15.21 11.66
C ASN A 109 -12.48 14.27 10.58
N PRO A 110 -13.59 14.64 9.91
CA PRO A 110 -14.22 13.82 8.88
C PRO A 110 -13.24 13.37 7.79
N ALA A 111 -12.21 14.17 7.49
CA ALA A 111 -11.16 13.83 6.55
C ALA A 111 -10.27 12.69 7.06
N ALA A 112 -9.95 12.66 8.36
CA ALA A 112 -9.16 11.62 9.00
C ALA A 112 -9.95 10.30 9.06
N ALA A 113 -11.24 10.35 9.37
CA ALA A 113 -12.11 9.16 9.35
C ALA A 113 -12.20 8.55 7.93
N ARG A 114 -12.38 9.40 6.92
CA ARG A 114 -12.36 8.97 5.51
C ARG A 114 -11.00 8.40 5.09
N ALA A 115 -9.89 8.97 5.58
CA ALA A 115 -8.55 8.45 5.31
C ALA A 115 -8.34 7.06 5.94
N ALA A 116 -8.74 6.88 7.19
CA ALA A 116 -8.66 5.58 7.88
C ALA A 116 -9.51 4.51 7.16
N ARG A 117 -10.72 4.87 6.69
CA ARG A 117 -11.57 3.97 5.92
C ARG A 117 -10.90 3.52 4.63
N ARG A 118 -10.33 4.45 3.86
CA ARG A 118 -9.60 4.13 2.62
C ARG A 118 -8.37 3.25 2.87
N THR A 119 -7.62 3.50 3.94
CA THR A 119 -6.49 2.64 4.31
C THR A 119 -6.95 1.22 4.56
N ARG A 120 -8.04 1.05 5.33
CA ARG A 120 -8.60 -0.27 5.64
C ARG A 120 -9.15 -0.99 4.41
N GLU A 121 -9.98 -0.32 3.61
CA GLU A 121 -10.53 -0.88 2.36
C GLU A 121 -9.40 -1.36 1.44
N ARG A 122 -8.31 -0.59 1.36
CA ARG A 122 -7.12 -0.98 0.61
C ARG A 122 -6.42 -2.20 1.23
N ALA A 123 -6.22 -2.21 2.55
CA ALA A 123 -5.58 -3.31 3.26
C ALA A 123 -6.35 -4.64 3.10
N LEU A 124 -7.68 -4.58 3.04
CA LEU A 124 -8.54 -5.74 2.78
C LEU A 124 -8.55 -6.16 1.31
N GLY A 125 -8.53 -5.19 0.38
CA GLY A 125 -8.50 -5.47 -1.05
C GLY A 125 -7.19 -6.12 -1.55
N LEU A 126 -6.05 -5.77 -0.95
CA LEU A 126 -4.72 -6.30 -1.33
C LEU A 126 -4.60 -7.84 -1.23
N PRO A 127 -5.07 -8.51 -0.16
CA PRO A 127 -5.11 -9.97 -0.05
C PRO A 127 -6.32 -10.62 -0.76
N GLY A 128 -7.16 -9.83 -1.43
CA GLY A 128 -8.33 -10.29 -2.19
C GLY A 128 -9.61 -10.47 -1.38
N LEU A 129 -9.70 -9.91 -0.16
CA LEU A 129 -10.94 -9.95 0.63
C LEU A 129 -12.01 -9.05 -0.01
N ARG A 130 -13.23 -9.56 -0.07
CA ARG A 130 -14.41 -8.83 -0.58
C ARG A 130 -15.47 -8.74 0.50
N GLU A 131 -16.19 -7.62 0.54
CA GLU A 131 -17.27 -7.41 1.50
C GLU A 131 -18.43 -8.37 1.18
N LEU A 132 -18.85 -9.16 2.18
CA LEU A 132 -20.06 -9.97 2.12
C LEU A 132 -21.22 -9.25 2.83
N ASP A 133 -20.92 -8.65 3.98
CA ASP A 133 -21.87 -7.89 4.81
C ASP A 133 -21.10 -6.75 5.51
N ARG A 134 -21.82 -5.80 6.13
CA ARG A 134 -21.26 -4.61 6.77
C ARG A 134 -20.13 -4.97 7.73
N GLY A 135 -18.91 -4.66 7.31
CA GLY A 135 -17.70 -4.93 8.07
C GLY A 135 -17.19 -6.38 7.99
N LEU A 136 -17.94 -7.31 7.41
CA LEU A 136 -17.53 -8.69 7.17
C LEU A 136 -16.97 -8.85 5.76
N HIS A 137 -15.69 -9.22 5.68
CA HIS A 137 -15.03 -9.48 4.40
C HIS A 137 -14.56 -10.93 4.32
N LEU A 138 -14.76 -11.55 3.15
CA LEU A 138 -14.44 -12.95 2.89
C LEU A 138 -13.49 -13.10 1.71
N ARG A 139 -12.74 -14.20 1.73
CA ARG A 139 -12.04 -14.75 0.56
C ARG A 139 -11.93 -16.28 0.68
N PRO A 140 -11.78 -17.01 -0.43
CA PRO A 140 -11.40 -18.42 -0.39
C PRO A 140 -10.05 -18.61 0.30
N ASP A 141 -9.87 -19.71 1.03
CA ASP A 141 -8.59 -20.07 1.66
C ASP A 141 -7.66 -20.82 0.69
N ASN A 142 -7.53 -20.29 -0.53
CA ASN A 142 -6.72 -20.89 -1.60
C ASN A 142 -5.33 -20.26 -1.72
N LEU A 143 -4.97 -19.36 -0.82
CA LEU A 143 -3.69 -18.65 -0.80
C LEU A 143 -2.89 -19.08 0.42
N ALA A 144 -1.70 -19.62 0.19
CA ALA A 144 -0.80 -20.11 1.24
C ALA A 144 -0.64 -19.12 2.40
N GLY A 145 -0.96 -19.60 3.60
CA GLY A 145 -0.89 -18.88 4.88
C GLY A 145 -2.18 -19.02 5.67
N SER A 146 -2.09 -19.41 6.94
CA SER A 146 -3.24 -19.57 7.83
C SER A 146 -3.93 -18.23 8.11
N ALA A 147 -5.11 -18.28 8.74
CA ALA A 147 -5.79 -17.08 9.25
C ALA A 147 -4.88 -16.17 10.11
N ALA A 148 -3.92 -16.75 10.84
CA ALA A 148 -2.92 -16.00 11.60
C ALA A 148 -1.98 -15.18 10.70
N ALA A 149 -1.51 -15.76 9.58
CA ALA A 149 -0.70 -15.05 8.59
C ALA A 149 -1.49 -13.91 7.93
N VAL A 150 -2.79 -14.12 7.65
CA VAL A 150 -3.67 -13.06 7.14
C VAL A 150 -3.82 -11.93 8.15
N ARG A 151 -3.99 -12.25 9.44
CA ARG A 151 -4.06 -11.24 10.52
C ARG A 151 -2.78 -10.41 10.61
N GLU A 152 -1.62 -11.05 10.61
CA GLU A 152 -0.32 -10.36 10.66
C GLU A 152 -0.11 -9.45 9.43
N ARG A 153 -0.52 -9.92 8.26
CA ARG A 153 -0.48 -9.16 7.01
C ARG A 153 -1.36 -7.91 7.09
N LEU A 154 -2.60 -8.05 7.58
CA LEU A 154 -3.50 -6.92 7.77
C LEU A 154 -2.95 -5.91 8.80
N ALA A 155 -2.36 -6.39 9.91
CA ALA A 155 -1.75 -5.51 10.91
C ALA A 155 -0.59 -4.68 10.35
N ARG A 156 0.17 -5.21 9.38
CA ARG A 156 1.24 -4.47 8.69
C ARG A 156 0.73 -3.47 7.65
N LEU A 157 -0.45 -3.71 7.08
CA LEU A 157 -1.04 -2.86 6.04
C LEU A 157 -1.84 -1.67 6.60
N GLY A 158 -2.35 -1.79 7.83
CA GLY A 158 -2.99 -0.70 8.58
C GLY A 158 -4.47 -0.91 8.88
#